data_AF-A0A535HI93-F1
#
_entry.id   AF-A0A535HI93-F1
#
_cell.length_a   1.000
_cell.length_b   1.000
_cell.length_c   1.000
_cell.angle_alpha   90.00
_cell.angle_beta   90.00
_cell.angle_gamma   90.00
#
_symmetry.space_group_name_H-M   'P 1'
#
loop_
_entity.id
_entity.type
_entity.pdbx_description
1 polymer ?
#
loop_
_entity_poly.entity_id
_entity_poly.type
_entity_poly.pdbx_seq_one_letter_code
_entity_poly.pdbx_strand_id
1 'polypeptide(L)'
;MRSGSRVAAAALVRQRASAILPQVIADATSGDLKRSDSLELERRLTAYLERRVPLWVQALEADDAERGPAIQRLLRTDAEAGEQIPPVILLGTVAIGYRLIESEIRTRAPDFGYSAEALWAEMDLLRRTVGEVRRRQSDGESVA
;
A
#
# COMPACT_ATOMS: atom_id res chain seq x y z
N MET A 1 -13.01 -18.95 7.06
CA MET A 1 -12.62 -17.87 8.00
C MET A 1 -11.62 -16.86 7.41
N ARG A 2 -10.61 -17.26 6.60
CA ARG A 2 -9.64 -16.32 5.98
C ARG A 2 -10.24 -15.21 5.10
N SER A 3 -11.34 -15.49 4.40
CA SER A 3 -12.04 -14.45 3.63
C SER A 3 -12.58 -13.33 4.54
N GLY A 4 -12.99 -13.64 5.77
CA GLY A 4 -13.49 -12.64 6.73
C GLY A 4 -12.39 -11.73 7.28
N SER A 5 -11.21 -12.27 7.59
CA SER A 5 -10.06 -11.46 8.07
C SER A 5 -9.53 -10.53 6.99
N ARG A 6 -9.53 -10.97 5.72
CA ARG A 6 -9.17 -10.13 4.56
C ARG A 6 -10.09 -8.93 4.40
N VAL A 7 -11.41 -9.19 4.39
CA VAL A 7 -12.43 -8.14 4.27
C VAL A 7 -12.34 -7.17 5.46
N ALA A 8 -12.14 -7.68 6.68
CA ALA A 8 -11.96 -6.83 7.86
C ALA A 8 -10.70 -5.95 7.78
N ALA A 9 -9.55 -6.52 7.39
CA ALA A 9 -8.31 -5.75 7.24
C ALA A 9 -8.46 -4.64 6.19
N ALA A 10 -9.14 -4.94 5.08
CA ALA A 10 -9.40 -3.97 4.03
C ALA A 10 -10.41 -2.89 4.42
N ALA A 11 -11.47 -3.25 5.15
CA ALA A 11 -12.40 -2.29 5.72
C ALA A 11 -11.70 -1.32 6.66
N LEU A 12 -10.79 -1.81 7.52
CA LEU A 12 -9.95 -0.98 8.38
C LEU A 12 -9.07 -0.03 7.56
N VAL A 13 -8.35 -0.53 6.56
CA VAL A 13 -7.50 0.32 5.68
C VAL A 13 -8.34 1.41 5.02
N ARG A 14 -9.50 1.06 4.47
CA ARG A 14 -10.42 2.01 3.83
C ARG A 14 -10.92 3.08 4.81
N GLN A 15 -11.30 2.69 6.02
CA GLN A 15 -11.78 3.60 7.06
C GLN A 15 -10.69 4.57 7.53
N ARG A 16 -9.43 4.12 7.54
CA ARG A 16 -8.30 4.88 8.11
C ARG A 16 -7.46 5.61 7.06
N ALA A 17 -7.65 5.33 5.77
CA ALA A 17 -6.89 5.94 4.68
C ALA A 17 -6.89 7.48 4.75
N SER A 18 -8.04 8.12 4.93
CA SER A 18 -8.13 9.59 4.98
C SER A 18 -7.35 10.22 6.14
N ALA A 19 -7.14 9.48 7.22
CA ALA A 19 -6.32 9.93 8.36
C ALA A 19 -4.83 9.61 8.17
N ILE A 20 -4.51 8.46 7.55
CA ILE A 20 -3.13 8.00 7.37
C ILE A 20 -2.43 8.75 6.23
N LEU A 21 -3.08 8.94 5.07
CA LEU A 21 -2.41 9.43 3.87
C LEU A 21 -1.77 10.81 4.04
N PRO A 22 -2.43 11.81 4.65
CA PRO A 22 -1.79 13.10 4.92
C PRO A 22 -0.50 12.97 5.75
N GLN A 23 -0.51 12.10 6.76
CA GLN A 23 0.66 11.85 7.60
C GLN A 23 1.78 11.16 6.81
N VAL A 24 1.47 10.15 5.98
CA VAL A 24 2.45 9.48 5.13
C VAL A 24 3.16 10.48 4.23
N ILE A 25 2.40 11.38 3.62
CA ILE A 25 2.92 12.37 2.69
C ILE A 25 3.81 13.37 3.43
N ALA A 26 3.33 13.89 4.57
CA ALA A 26 4.11 14.83 5.39
C ALA A 26 5.44 14.23 5.86
N ASP A 27 5.43 12.97 6.33
CA ASP A 27 6.64 12.28 6.77
C ASP A 27 7.58 11.96 5.60
N ALA A 28 7.05 11.67 4.41
CA ALA A 28 7.86 11.38 3.23
C ALA A 28 8.51 12.63 2.60
N THR A 29 7.97 13.82 2.87
CA THR A 29 8.47 15.10 2.34
C THR A 29 9.24 15.94 3.35
N SER A 30 9.36 15.51 4.62
CA SER A 30 9.95 16.28 5.72
C SER A 30 11.48 16.52 5.65
N GLY A 31 12.13 16.20 4.52
CA GLY A 31 13.57 16.35 4.35
C GLY A 31 14.02 17.76 3.95
N ASP A 32 15.34 17.97 3.85
CA ASP A 32 15.98 19.23 3.43
C ASP A 32 15.82 19.53 1.92
N LEU A 33 14.59 19.48 1.42
CA LEU A 33 14.23 19.85 0.05
C LEU A 33 13.95 21.35 -0.02
N LYS A 34 14.24 21.97 -1.18
CA LYS A 34 13.73 23.31 -1.46
C LYS A 34 12.21 23.29 -1.41
N ARG A 35 11.59 24.38 -0.93
CA ARG A 35 10.13 24.48 -0.75
C ARG A 35 9.33 24.17 -2.02
N SER A 36 9.81 24.60 -3.19
CA SER A 36 9.18 24.29 -4.50
C SER A 36 9.16 22.80 -4.79
N ASP A 37 10.27 22.11 -4.49
CA ASP A 37 10.48 20.71 -4.79
C ASP A 37 9.66 19.85 -3.82
N SER A 38 9.54 20.29 -2.57
CA SER A 38 8.66 19.67 -1.57
C SER A 38 7.19 19.70 -1.97
N LEU A 39 6.67 20.83 -2.47
CA LEU A 39 5.26 20.95 -2.88
C LEU A 39 4.94 20.11 -4.11
N GLU A 40 5.85 20.06 -5.08
CA GLU A 40 5.69 19.22 -6.26
C GLU A 40 5.76 17.73 -5.89
N LEU A 41 6.69 17.35 -5.01
CA LEU A 41 6.79 15.99 -4.51
C LEU A 41 5.54 15.59 -3.72
N GLU A 42 5.02 16.47 -2.85
CA GLU A 42 3.77 16.27 -2.12
C GLU A 42 2.61 15.96 -3.07
N ARG A 43 2.44 16.77 -4.13
CA ARG A 43 1.39 16.55 -5.15
C ARG A 43 1.53 15.20 -5.84
N ARG A 44 2.74 14.82 -6.24
CA ARG A 44 3.00 13.53 -6.89
C ARG A 44 2.72 12.36 -5.95
N LEU A 45 3.15 12.45 -4.69
CA LEU A 45 2.89 11.42 -3.68
C LEU A 45 1.40 11.29 -3.37
N THR A 46 0.66 12.41 -3.29
CA THR A 46 -0.79 12.39 -3.13
C THR A 46 -1.45 11.66 -4.30
N ALA A 47 -1.17 12.08 -5.54
CA ALA A 47 -1.75 11.45 -6.73
C ALA A 47 -1.39 9.96 -6.83
N TYR A 48 -0.17 9.60 -6.45
CA TYR A 48 0.29 8.21 -6.38
C TYR A 48 -0.52 7.39 -5.36
N LEU A 49 -0.64 7.88 -4.13
CA LEU A 49 -1.33 7.17 -3.05
C LEU A 49 -2.84 7.07 -3.30
N GLU A 50 -3.46 8.11 -3.86
CA GLU A 50 -4.88 8.10 -4.25
C GLU A 50 -5.20 7.02 -5.28
N ARG A 51 -4.27 6.71 -6.19
CA ARG A 51 -4.42 5.62 -7.16
C ARG A 51 -4.08 4.26 -6.56
N ARG A 52 -3.02 4.19 -5.75
CA ARG A 52 -2.50 2.93 -5.18
C ARG A 52 -3.43 2.34 -4.12
N VAL A 53 -3.92 3.16 -3.19
CA VAL A 53 -4.63 2.67 -1.99
C VAL A 53 -5.91 1.90 -2.35
N PRO A 54 -6.79 2.37 -3.25
CA PRO A 54 -7.96 1.60 -3.65
C PRO A 54 -7.61 0.24 -4.25
N LEU A 55 -6.56 0.15 -5.07
CA LEU A 55 -6.11 -1.11 -5.68
C LEU A 55 -5.50 -2.06 -4.65
N TRP A 56 -4.78 -1.52 -3.65
CA TRP A 56 -4.27 -2.30 -2.53
C TRP A 56 -5.40 -2.92 -1.71
N VAL A 57 -6.42 -2.13 -1.40
CA VAL A 57 -7.63 -2.57 -0.70
C VAL A 57 -8.38 -3.64 -1.51
N GLN A 58 -8.54 -3.44 -2.82
CA GLN A 58 -9.14 -4.45 -3.70
C GLN A 58 -8.36 -5.76 -3.71
N ALA A 59 -7.02 -5.71 -3.81
CA ALA A 59 -6.20 -6.92 -3.79
C ALA A 59 -6.22 -7.64 -2.43
N LEU A 60 -6.44 -6.90 -1.35
CA LEU A 60 -6.60 -7.44 -0.01
C LEU A 60 -7.93 -8.19 0.14
N GLU A 61 -9.04 -7.58 -0.32
CA GLU A 61 -10.40 -8.14 -0.28
C GLU A 61 -10.62 -9.28 -1.25
N ALA A 62 -9.88 -9.28 -2.37
CA ALA A 62 -10.01 -10.29 -3.40
C ALA A 62 -9.93 -11.71 -2.85
N ASP A 63 -10.79 -12.57 -3.37
CA ASP A 63 -10.69 -14.00 -3.14
C ASP A 63 -9.43 -14.58 -3.81
N ASP A 64 -9.18 -15.87 -3.60
CA ASP A 64 -7.96 -16.50 -4.11
C ASP A 64 -7.89 -16.53 -5.65
N ALA A 65 -9.04 -16.53 -6.35
CA ALA A 65 -9.09 -16.54 -7.81
C ALA A 65 -8.82 -15.14 -8.40
N GLU A 66 -9.34 -14.09 -7.76
CA GLU A 66 -9.23 -12.71 -8.23
C GLU A 66 -7.96 -12.00 -7.76
N ARG A 67 -7.31 -12.49 -6.71
CA ARG A 67 -6.15 -11.83 -6.09
C ARG A 67 -4.96 -11.68 -7.02
N GLY A 68 -4.66 -12.69 -7.84
CA GLY A 68 -3.58 -12.60 -8.84
C GLY A 68 -3.78 -11.44 -9.83
N PRO A 69 -4.91 -11.40 -10.55
CA PRO A 69 -5.27 -10.26 -11.41
C PRO A 69 -5.31 -8.91 -10.69
N ALA A 70 -5.80 -8.86 -9.45
CA ALA A 70 -5.83 -7.61 -8.66
C ALA A 70 -4.42 -7.09 -8.36
N ILE A 71 -3.49 -7.97 -7.98
CA ILE A 71 -2.08 -7.62 -7.74
C ILE A 71 -1.41 -7.13 -9.03
N GLN A 72 -1.69 -7.74 -10.18
CA GLN A 72 -1.14 -7.27 -11.46
C GLN A 72 -1.63 -5.86 -11.82
N ARG A 73 -2.93 -5.57 -11.63
CA ARG A 73 -3.46 -4.21 -11.84
C ARG A 73 -2.80 -3.20 -10.93
N LEU A 74 -2.66 -3.53 -9.65
CA LEU A 74 -1.95 -2.72 -8.67
C LEU A 74 -0.50 -2.43 -9.12
N LEU A 75 0.26 -3.45 -9.51
CA LEU A 75 1.67 -3.28 -9.89
C LEU A 75 1.84 -2.41 -11.15
N ARG A 76 0.96 -2.58 -12.14
CA ARG A 76 0.95 -1.73 -13.34
C ARG A 76 0.66 -0.27 -12.99
N THR A 77 -0.39 -0.02 -12.19
CA THR A 77 -0.73 1.33 -11.75
C THR A 77 0.36 1.94 -10.86
N ASP A 78 1.02 1.13 -10.02
CA ASP A 78 2.17 1.56 -9.23
C ASP A 78 3.32 2.06 -10.13
N ALA A 79 3.60 1.34 -11.22
CA ALA A 79 4.64 1.72 -12.18
C ALA A 79 4.28 3.03 -12.92
N GLU A 80 3.07 3.12 -13.45
CA GLU A 80 2.58 4.31 -14.17
C GLU A 80 2.49 5.55 -13.27
N ALA A 81 1.91 5.42 -12.07
CA ALA A 81 1.74 6.54 -11.15
C ALA A 81 3.04 6.92 -10.42
N GLY A 82 3.97 5.98 -10.30
CA GLY A 82 5.25 6.16 -9.61
C GLY A 82 6.38 6.70 -10.49
N GLU A 83 6.21 6.75 -11.82
CA GLU A 83 7.27 7.06 -12.80
C GLU A 83 8.02 8.36 -12.50
N GLN A 84 7.33 9.38 -12.01
CA GLN A 84 7.88 10.71 -11.75
C GLN A 84 8.34 10.92 -10.30
N ILE A 85 8.36 9.87 -9.48
CA ILE A 85 8.75 9.90 -8.07
C ILE A 85 10.07 9.15 -7.91
N PRO A 86 11.10 9.74 -7.27
CA PRO A 86 12.35 9.04 -7.02
C PRO A 86 12.13 7.70 -6.31
N PRO A 87 12.71 6.57 -6.78
CA PRO A 87 12.45 5.24 -6.22
C PRO A 87 12.68 5.13 -4.71
N VAL A 88 13.69 5.83 -4.17
CA VAL A 88 13.99 5.86 -2.74
C VAL A 88 12.87 6.53 -1.92
N ILE A 89 12.27 7.60 -2.46
CA ILE A 89 11.15 8.28 -1.82
C ILE A 89 9.90 7.41 -1.89
N LEU A 90 9.65 6.77 -3.03
CA LEU A 90 8.54 5.83 -3.18
C LEU A 90 8.63 4.68 -2.16
N LEU A 91 9.81 4.10 -2.00
CA LEU A 91 10.08 3.04 -1.03
C LEU A 91 9.84 3.53 0.40
N GLY A 92 10.36 4.71 0.76
CA GLY A 92 10.17 5.33 2.07
C GLY A 92 8.70 5.61 2.37
N THR A 93 7.98 6.19 1.41
CA THR A 93 6.53 6.48 1.49
C THR A 93 5.73 5.22 1.80
N VAL A 94 5.99 4.14 1.05
CA VAL A 94 5.30 2.87 1.25
C VAL A 94 5.63 2.27 2.63
N ALA A 95 6.88 2.36 3.08
CA ALA A 95 7.27 1.87 4.40
C ALA A 95 6.62 2.66 5.55
N ILE A 96 6.49 3.98 5.42
CA ILE A 96 5.76 4.83 6.38
C ILE A 96 4.28 4.41 6.41
N GLY A 97 3.66 4.25 5.24
CA GLY A 97 2.26 3.79 5.14
C GLY A 97 2.02 2.45 5.85
N TYR A 98 2.92 1.48 5.68
CA TYR A 98 2.82 0.19 6.38
C TYR A 98 2.94 0.32 7.90
N ARG A 99 3.85 1.18 8.38
CA ARG A 99 4.02 1.41 9.82
C ARG A 99 2.76 2.03 10.44
N LEU A 100 2.18 3.02 9.78
CA LEU A 100 0.98 3.70 10.25
C LEU A 100 -0.24 2.77 10.22
N ILE A 101 -0.41 1.98 9.16
CA ILE A 101 -1.52 1.01 9.11
C ILE A 101 -1.35 -0.13 10.13
N GLU A 102 -0.12 -0.57 10.40
CA GLU A 102 0.14 -1.53 11.48
C GLU A 102 -0.31 -0.98 12.84
N SER A 103 0.01 0.28 13.12
CA SER A 103 -0.42 0.96 14.34
C SER A 103 -1.95 1.05 14.45
N GLU A 104 -2.64 1.36 13.35
CA GLU A 104 -4.10 1.39 13.30
C GLU A 104 -4.71 0.00 13.49
N ILE A 105 -4.12 -1.06 12.90
CA ILE A 105 -4.55 -2.45 13.10
C ILE A 105 -4.40 -2.86 14.56
N ARG A 106 -3.26 -2.58 15.19
CA ARG A 106 -3.03 -2.90 16.61
C ARG A 106 -4.04 -2.23 17.53
N THR A 107 -4.50 -1.04 17.16
CA THR A 107 -5.45 -0.25 17.95
C THR A 107 -6.90 -0.69 17.71
N ARG A 108 -7.26 -1.00 16.46
CA ARG A 108 -8.67 -1.10 16.04
C ARG A 108 -9.12 -2.49 15.60
N ALA A 109 -8.25 -3.48 15.54
CA ALA A 109 -8.66 -4.85 15.21
C ALA A 109 -9.85 -5.38 16.04
N PRO A 110 -9.96 -5.09 17.35
CA PRO A 110 -11.12 -5.49 18.15
C PRO A 110 -12.46 -4.94 17.62
N ASP A 111 -12.48 -3.74 17.03
CA ASP A 111 -13.69 -3.12 16.46
C ASP A 111 -14.25 -3.95 15.29
N PHE A 112 -13.43 -4.81 14.70
CA PHE A 112 -13.79 -5.71 13.61
C PHE A 112 -13.99 -7.17 14.06
N GLY A 113 -13.84 -7.46 15.36
CA GLY A 113 -13.97 -8.81 15.91
C GLY A 113 -12.76 -9.72 15.62
N TYR A 114 -11.59 -9.15 15.34
CA TYR A 114 -10.36 -9.90 15.08
C TYR A 114 -9.23 -9.48 16.02
N SER A 115 -8.22 -10.34 16.18
CA SER A 115 -6.97 -9.93 16.81
C SER A 115 -6.12 -9.10 15.84
N ALA A 116 -5.23 -8.27 16.38
CA ALA A 116 -4.31 -7.48 15.58
C ALA A 116 -3.41 -8.36 14.70
N GLU A 117 -2.95 -9.49 15.25
CA GLU A 117 -2.11 -10.47 14.54
C GLU A 117 -2.85 -11.08 13.35
N ALA A 118 -4.15 -11.38 13.49
CA ALA A 118 -4.95 -11.94 12.42
C ALA A 118 -5.10 -10.97 11.24
N LEU A 119 -5.40 -9.69 11.51
CA LEU A 119 -5.51 -8.69 10.44
C LEU A 119 -4.14 -8.34 9.84
N TRP A 120 -3.10 -8.22 10.67
CA TRP A 120 -1.76 -7.94 10.20
C TRP A 120 -1.19 -9.07 9.34
N ALA A 121 -1.49 -10.33 9.66
CA ALA A 121 -1.07 -11.47 8.85
C ALA A 121 -1.61 -11.40 7.42
N GLU A 122 -2.84 -10.93 7.21
CA GLU A 122 -3.39 -10.76 5.85
C GLU A 122 -2.70 -9.62 5.09
N MET A 123 -2.39 -8.51 5.78
CA MET A 123 -1.61 -7.40 5.21
C MET A 123 -0.19 -7.83 4.81
N ASP A 124 0.50 -8.54 5.71
CA ASP A 124 1.86 -9.01 5.48
C ASP A 124 1.92 -10.08 4.38
N LEU A 125 0.93 -10.98 4.34
CA LEU A 125 0.80 -11.96 3.26
C LEU A 125 0.65 -11.25 1.91
N LEU A 126 -0.27 -10.28 1.78
CA LEU A 126 -0.43 -9.53 0.53
C LEU A 126 0.87 -8.80 0.16
N ARG A 127 1.54 -8.15 1.12
CA ARG A 127 2.83 -7.48 0.90
C ARG A 127 3.89 -8.41 0.34
N ARG A 128 4.02 -9.62 0.90
CA ARG A 128 4.97 -10.65 0.42
C ARG A 128 4.60 -11.12 -0.98
N THR A 129 3.32 -11.43 -1.23
CA THR A 129 2.85 -11.87 -2.55
C THR A 129 3.07 -10.81 -3.62
N VAL A 130 2.77 -9.54 -3.35
CA VAL A 130 3.05 -8.44 -4.29
C VAL A 130 4.54 -8.34 -4.58
N GLY A 131 5.40 -8.47 -3.56
CA GLY A 131 6.85 -8.48 -3.73
C GLY A 131 7.36 -9.65 -4.57
N GLU A 132 6.77 -10.84 -4.41
CA GLU A 132 7.08 -12.01 -5.23
C GLU A 132 6.66 -11.82 -6.69
N VAL A 133 5.45 -11.32 -6.95
CA VAL A 133 4.98 -11.06 -8.32
C VAL A 133 5.84 -10.00 -8.99
N ARG A 134 6.21 -8.92 -8.27
CA ARG A 134 7.10 -7.88 -8.80
C ARG A 134 8.47 -8.46 -9.20
N ARG A 135 9.08 -9.29 -8.36
CA ARG A 135 10.36 -9.96 -8.70
C ARG A 135 10.23 -10.82 -9.95
N ARG A 136 9.18 -11.64 -10.04
CA ARG A 136 8.94 -12.48 -11.23
C ARG A 136 8.75 -11.66 -12.52
N GLN A 137 8.14 -10.49 -12.44
CA GLN A 137 8.01 -9.59 -13.60
C GLN A 137 9.38 -9.06 -14.05
N SER A 138 10.22 -8.62 -13.11
CA SER A 138 11.58 -8.16 -13.41
C SER A 138 12.49 -9.28 -13.93
N ASP A 139 12.39 -10.48 -13.36
CA ASP A 139 13.19 -11.64 -13.79
C ASP A 139 12.73 -12.18 -15.16
N GLY A 140 11.44 -12.05 -15.48
CA GLY A 140 10.83 -12.50 -16.74
C GLY A 140 11.05 -11.54 -17.93
N GLU A 141 11.32 -10.26 -17.68
CA GLU A 141 11.71 -9.28 -18.70
C GLU A 141 13.17 -9.46 -19.19
N SER A 142 13.96 -10.31 -18.53
CA SER A 142 15.38 -10.52 -18.84
C SER A 142 15.68 -11.64 -19.86
N VAL A 143 14.66 -12.28 -20.47
CA VAL A 143 14.85 -13.41 -21.43
C VAL A 143 14.02 -13.24 -22.71
N ALA A 144 13.88 -12.02 -23.22
CA ALA A 144 13.31 -11.77 -24.56
C ALA A 144 14.25 -10.89 -25.40
#